data_AF-A0A1Q8L6M5-F1
#
_entry.id   AF-A0A1Q8L6M5-F1
#
_cell.length_a   1.000
_cell.length_b   1.000
_cell.length_c   1.000
_cell.angle_alpha   90.00
_cell.angle_beta   90.00
_cell.angle_gamma   90.00
#
_symmetry.space_group_name_H-M   'P 1'
#
loop_
_entity.id
_entity.type
_entity.pdbx_description
1 polymer ?
#
loop_
_entity_poly.entity_id
_entity_poly.type
_entity_poly.pdbx_seq_one_letter_code
_entity_poly.pdbx_strand_id
1 'polypeptide(L)' 'MRTAQNIAGILGVLLGAIPLLQYLITGGIGLWTVPLGDAPALPWAYPTVVLVFTGAAVVVLDRREKAG' A
#
# COMPACT_ATOMS: atom_id res chain seq x y z
N MET A 1 -9.88 -17.24 -5.27
CA MET A 1 -9.03 -16.15 -5.81
C MET A 1 -9.47 -14.79 -5.30
N ARG A 2 -10.78 -14.48 -5.32
CA ARG A 2 -11.38 -13.25 -4.79
C ARG A 2 -10.92 -12.79 -3.40
N THR A 3 -10.76 -13.71 -2.43
CA THR A 3 -10.27 -13.37 -1.08
C THR A 3 -8.84 -12.82 -1.09
N ALA A 4 -7.95 -13.38 -1.91
CA ALA A 4 -6.56 -12.91 -2.02
C ALA A 4 -6.49 -11.52 -2.66
N GLN A 5 -7.33 -11.25 -3.67
CA GLN A 5 -7.43 -9.94 -4.30
C GLN A 5 -8.01 -8.89 -3.34
N ASN A 6 -9.02 -9.26 -2.55
CA ASN A 6 -9.59 -8.38 -1.51
C ASN A 6 -8.55 -8.04 -0.43
N ILE A 7 -7.80 -9.03 0.04
CA ILE A 7 -6.73 -8.80 1.02
C ILE A 7 -5.65 -7.89 0.44
N ALA A 8 -5.19 -8.14 -0.79
CA ALA A 8 -4.20 -7.30 -1.45
C ALA A 8 -4.69 -5.85 -1.61
N GLY A 9 -5.95 -5.67 -2.03
CA GLY A 9 -6.58 -4.35 -2.14
C GLY A 9 -6.67 -3.63 -0.79
N ILE A 10 -7.12 -4.32 0.26
CA ILE A 10 -7.21 -3.76 1.62
C ILE A 10 -5.84 -3.35 2.13
N LEU A 11 -4.82 -4.18 1.96
CA LEU A 11 -3.45 -3.85 2.36
C LEU A 11 -2.90 -2.65 1.59
N GLY A 12 -3.17 -2.57 0.29
CA GLY A 12 -2.77 -1.42 -0.53
C GLY A 12 -3.41 -0.11 -0.06
N VAL A 13 -4.69 -0.15 0.32
CA VAL A 13 -5.38 1.03 0.85
C VAL A 13 -4.86 1.42 2.23
N LEU A 14 -4.81 0.47 3.17
CA LEU A 14 -4.47 0.76 4.57
C LEU A 14 -3.00 1.12 4.77
N LEU A 15 -2.10 0.46 4.05
CA LEU A 15 -0.65 0.64 4.24
C LEU A 15 0.00 1.50 3.16
N GLY A 16 -0.68 1.74 2.04
CA GLY A 16 -0.19 2.57 0.94
C GLY A 16 -0.97 3.88 0.81
N ALA A 17 -2.22 3.80 0.36
CA ALA A 17 -3.00 4.98 -0.01
C ALA A 17 -3.29 5.91 1.19
N ILE A 18 -3.76 5.37 2.32
CA ILE A 18 -4.09 6.17 3.50
C ILE A 18 -2.85 6.87 4.08
N PRO A 19 -1.70 6.20 4.30
CA PRO A 19 -0.50 6.87 4.79
C PRO A 19 0.03 7.92 3.83
N LEU A 20 -0.10 7.72 2.50
CA LEU A 20 0.26 8.75 1.52
C LEU A 20 -0.64 9.97 1.62
N LEU A 21 -1.95 9.78 1.74
CA LEU A 21 -2.89 10.88 1.96
C LEU A 21 -2.60 11.61 3.27
N GLN A 22 -2.30 10.88 4.34
CA GLN A 22 -1.87 11.48 5.61
C GLN A 22 -0.61 12.31 5.42
N TYR A 23 0.41 11.77 4.74
CA TYR A 23 1.65 12.51 4.47
C TYR A 23 1.41 13.80 3.69
N LEU A 24 0.54 13.77 2.67
CA LEU A 24 0.19 14.96 1.89
C LEU A 24 -0.58 16.01 2.69
N ILE A 25 -1.38 15.61 3.68
CA ILE A 25 -2.23 16.51 4.47
C ILE A 25 -1.50 17.04 5.72
N THR A 26 -0.76 16.17 6.42
CA THR A 26 -0.21 16.46 7.75
C THR A 26 1.31 16.49 7.78
N GLY A 27 1.99 16.10 6.69
CA GLY A 27 3.44 15.93 6.63
C GLY A 27 3.96 14.67 7.34
N GLY A 28 3.08 13.89 7.98
CA GLY A 28 3.43 12.66 8.71
C GLY A 28 2.94 11.39 8.01
N ILE A 29 3.62 10.27 8.25
CA ILE A 29 3.35 8.98 7.57
C ILE A 29 2.43 8.02 8.34
N GLY A 30 1.74 8.53 9.35
CA GLY A 30 0.74 7.77 10.11
C GLY A 30 1.28 6.46 10.68
N LEU A 31 0.65 5.33 10.32
CA LEU A 31 1.00 3.98 10.81
C LEU A 31 2.48 3.60 10.59
N TRP A 32 3.16 4.23 9.64
CA TRP A 32 4.57 3.98 9.37
C TRP A 32 5.53 4.62 10.37
N THR A 33 5.08 5.52 11.26
CA THR A 33 5.93 6.07 12.32
C THR A 33 6.36 5.00 13.33
N VAL A 34 5.54 3.96 13.53
CA VAL A 34 5.87 2.85 14.45
C VAL A 34 7.08 2.05 13.96
N PRO A 35 7.13 1.54 12.71
CA PRO A 35 8.29 0.81 12.21
C PRO A 35 9.46 1.68 11.73
N LEU A 36 9.24 2.96 11.36
CA LEU A 36 10.27 3.81 10.73
C LEU A 36 10.75 4.98 11.60
N GLY A 37 10.09 5.25 12.72
CA GLY A 37 10.31 6.44 13.53
C GLY A 37 9.75 7.72 12.90
N ASP A 38 10.05 8.85 13.53
CA ASP A 38 9.39 10.14 13.24
C ASP A 38 9.94 10.88 12.02
N ALA A 39 11.18 10.59 11.60
CA ALA A 39 11.87 11.34 10.55
C ALA A 39 12.68 10.46 9.58
N PRO A 40 12.05 9.51 8.86
CA PRO A 40 12.74 8.80 7.78
C PRO A 40 13.10 9.75 6.64
N ALA A 41 14.24 9.52 5.98
CA ALA A 41 14.72 10.39 4.91
C ALA A 41 13.76 10.50 3.70
N LEU A 42 12.99 9.45 3.42
CA LEU A 42 11.99 9.40 2.35
C LEU A 42 10.68 8.79 2.91
N PRO A 43 9.88 9.56 3.66
CA PRO A 43 8.72 9.05 4.38
C PRO A 43 7.66 8.45 3.45
N TRP A 44 7.45 9.08 2.29
CA TRP A 44 6.46 8.68 1.29
C TRP A 44 6.86 7.41 0.52
N ALA A 45 8.14 7.04 0.49
CA ALA A 45 8.62 5.96 -0.37
C ALA A 45 8.04 4.61 0.07
N TYR A 46 7.99 4.33 1.37
CA TYR A 46 7.49 3.08 1.92
C TYR A 46 6.01 2.80 1.58
N PRO A 47 5.06 3.70 1.88
CA PRO A 47 3.67 3.47 1.50
C PRO A 47 3.47 3.46 -0.03
N THR A 48 4.27 4.22 -0.79
CA THR A 48 4.24 4.17 -2.27
C THR A 48 4.63 2.79 -2.79
N VAL A 49 5.73 2.22 -2.27
CA VAL A 49 6.19 0.89 -2.66
C VAL A 49 5.12 -0.15 -2.36
N VAL A 50 4.51 -0.11 -1.16
CA VAL A 50 3.42 -1.03 -0.82
C VAL A 50 2.23 -0.88 -1.76
N LEU A 51 1.84 0.35 -2.12
CA LEU A 51 0.74 0.60 -3.05
C LEU A 51 1.03 0.02 -4.44
N VAL A 52 2.26 0.20 -4.95
CA VAL A 52 2.68 -0.36 -6.25
C VAL A 52 2.65 -1.88 -6.23
N PHE A 53 3.23 -2.51 -5.20
CA PHE A 53 3.27 -3.97 -5.11
C PHE A 53 1.88 -4.59 -4.94
N THR A 54 1.02 -3.99 -4.12
CA THR A 54 -0.36 -4.47 -3.92
C THR A 54 -1.19 -4.30 -5.20
N GLY A 55 -1.04 -3.18 -5.91
CA GLY A 55 -1.64 -2.97 -7.22
C GLY A 55 -1.19 -4.02 -8.25
N ALA A 56 0.12 -4.28 -8.33
CA ALA A 56 0.67 -5.33 -9.20
C ALA A 56 0.13 -6.72 -8.83
N ALA A 57 0.05 -7.05 -7.54
CA ALA A 57 -0.51 -8.32 -7.07
C ALA A 57 -1.98 -8.48 -7.48
N VAL A 58 -2.80 -7.44 -7.32
CA VAL A 58 -4.20 -7.43 -7.77
C VAL A 58 -4.30 -7.68 -9.27
N VAL A 59 -3.47 -7.00 -10.09
CA VAL A 59 -3.46 -7.19 -11.55
C VAL A 59 -3.03 -8.61 -11.93
N VAL A 60 -2.02 -9.18 -11.28
CA VAL A 60 -1.57 -10.55 -11.54
C VAL A 60 -2.65 -11.56 -11.16
N LEU A 61 -3.32 -11.37 -10.02
CA LEU A 61 -4.42 -12.24 -9.58
C LEU A 61 -5.61 -12.18 -10.54
N ASP A 62 -6.00 -10.98 -10.98
CA ASP A 62 -7.06 -10.77 -11.97
C ASP A 62 -6.74 -11.45 -13.32
N ARG A 63 -5.48 -11.34 -13.78
CA ARG A 63 -5.04 -12.02 -15.01
C ARG A 63 -5.09 -13.54 -14.89
N ARG A 64 -4.72 -14.09 -13.73
CA ARG A 64 -4.78 -15.55 -13.48
C ARG A 64 -6.22 -16.07 -13.45
N GLU A 65 -7.15 -15.30 -12.87
CA GLU A 65 -8.57 -15.67 -12.84
C GLU A 65 -9.20 -15.67 -14.24
N LYS A 66 -8.73 -14.81 -15.15
CA LYS A 66 -9.23 -14.76 -16.54
C LYS A 66 -8.60 -15.78 -17.49
N ALA A 67 -7.46 -16.36 -17.12
CA ALA A 67 -6.68 -17.27 -17.96
C ALA A 67 -6.91 -18.76 -17.64
N GLY A 68 -7.58 -19.07 -16.53
CA GLY A 68 -8.00 -20.42 -16.14
C GLY A 68 -9.50 -20.59 -16.28
#